data_AF-A0A538ILE7-F1
#
_entry.id   AF-A0A538ILE7-F1
#
_cell.length_a   1.000
_cell.length_b   1.000
_cell.length_c   1.000
_cell.angle_alpha   90.00
_cell.angle_beta   90.00
_cell.angle_gamma   90.00
#
_symmetry.space_group_name_H-M   'P 1'
#
loop_
_entity.id
_entity.type
_entity.pdbx_description
1 polymer ?
#
loop_
_entity_poly.entity_id
_entity_poly.type
_entity_poly.pdbx_seq_one_letter_code
_entity_poly.pdbx_strand_id
1 'polypeptide(L)'
;MGAGIAQLGCQAGMPTLLYDPIPEALERGEQNVRRRLEKLSGDPAELRVADDLGALAACELVIEAVPERPDLKRELFAELSARNPDLVLATNTSSILVTSLANAAARPENVVGMHFFNPPPVMQLVEVIAAEQSGDRAISVATQVAEQMGKRV
;
A
#
# COMPACT_ATOMS: atom_id res chain seq x y z
N MET A 1 -9.38 5.01 -0.32
CA MET A 1 -8.59 4.01 0.44
C MET A 1 -7.17 4.50 0.68
N GLY A 2 -6.38 4.77 -0.37
CA GLY A 2 -4.96 5.18 -0.28
C GLY A 2 -4.64 6.21 0.81
N ALA A 3 -5.29 7.39 0.82
CA ALA A 3 -5.05 8.39 1.87
C ALA A 3 -5.31 7.88 3.31
N GLY A 4 -6.30 7.01 3.52
CA GLY A 4 -6.56 6.41 4.84
C GLY A 4 -5.46 5.43 5.26
N ILE A 5 -4.89 4.69 4.30
CA ILE A 5 -3.77 3.76 4.54
C ILE A 5 -2.48 4.55 4.79
N ALA A 6 -2.22 5.60 4.00
CA ALA A 6 -1.06 6.48 4.19
C ALA A 6 -1.08 7.17 5.57
N GLN A 7 -2.26 7.60 6.02
CA GLN A 7 -2.44 8.11 7.38
C GLN A 7 -2.01 7.08 8.44
N LEU A 8 -2.45 5.82 8.31
CA LEU A 8 -2.06 4.76 9.24
C LEU A 8 -0.53 4.55 9.25
N GLY A 9 0.10 4.59 8.07
CA GLY A 9 1.56 4.52 7.95
C GLY A 9 2.27 5.59 8.76
N CYS A 10 1.87 6.85 8.58
CA CYS A 10 2.44 7.98 9.31
C CYS A 10 2.18 7.88 10.83
N GLN A 11 0.95 7.51 11.23
CA GLN A 11 0.56 7.32 12.63
C GLN A 11 1.39 6.24 13.33
N ALA A 12 1.78 5.20 12.59
CA ALA A 12 2.57 4.08 13.06
C ALA A 12 4.08 4.35 13.09
N GLY A 13 4.50 5.60 12.82
CA GLY A 13 5.90 6.00 12.82
C GLY A 13 6.68 5.59 11.56
N MET A 14 6.00 5.20 10.48
CA MET A 14 6.65 4.82 9.21
C MET A 14 6.71 6.02 8.25
N PRO A 15 7.90 6.38 7.72
CA PRO A 15 8.00 7.31 6.61
C PRO A 15 7.13 6.84 5.44
N THR A 16 6.25 7.70 4.95
CA THR A 16 5.21 7.30 3.99
C THR A 16 5.29 8.15 2.74
N LEU A 17 5.34 7.50 1.57
CA LEU A 17 5.16 8.14 0.28
C LEU A 17 3.70 7.98 -0.19
N LEU A 18 3.10 9.06 -0.69
CA LEU A 18 1.79 9.07 -1.33
C LEU A 18 1.93 9.41 -2.81
N TYR A 19 1.31 8.62 -3.67
CA TYR A 19 1.28 8.83 -5.11
C TYR A 19 -0.15 8.70 -5.64
N ASP A 20 -0.51 9.55 -6.59
CA ASP A 20 -1.69 9.43 -7.44
C ASP A 20 -1.36 10.12 -8.77
N PRO A 21 -1.64 9.50 -9.95
CA PRO A 21 -1.34 10.11 -11.24
C PRO A 21 -2.22 11.34 -11.54
N ILE A 22 -3.28 11.57 -10.76
CA ILE A 22 -4.18 12.73 -10.90
C ILE A 22 -3.76 13.78 -9.86
N PRO A 23 -3.16 14.93 -10.26
CA PRO A 23 -2.65 15.94 -9.33
C PRO A 23 -3.68 16.44 -8.32
N GLU A 24 -4.93 16.65 -8.75
CA GLU A 24 -6.01 17.13 -7.89
C GLU A 24 -6.48 16.07 -6.88
N ALA A 25 -6.29 14.78 -7.19
CA ALA A 25 -6.56 13.69 -6.27
C ALA A 25 -5.42 13.54 -5.26
N LEU A 26 -4.17 13.70 -5.72
CA LEU A 26 -2.97 13.68 -4.90
C LEU A 26 -2.98 14.79 -3.86
N GLU A 27 -3.19 16.04 -4.29
CA GLU A 27 -3.25 17.21 -3.41
C GLU A 27 -4.35 17.04 -2.35
N ARG A 28 -5.55 16.61 -2.77
CA ARG A 28 -6.66 16.36 -1.86
C ARG A 28 -6.36 15.22 -0.89
N GLY A 29 -5.71 14.17 -1.36
CA GLY A 29 -5.25 13.04 -0.56
C GLY A 29 -4.28 13.50 0.53
N GLU A 30 -3.24 14.22 0.14
CA GLU A 30 -2.22 14.79 1.02
C GLU A 30 -2.84 15.70 2.08
N GLN A 31 -3.62 16.71 1.67
CA GLN A 31 -4.30 17.63 2.59
C GLN A 31 -5.18 16.89 3.59
N ASN A 32 -5.88 15.84 3.15
CA ASN A 32 -6.71 15.02 4.03
C ASN A 32 -5.88 14.22 5.04
N VAL A 33 -4.73 13.68 4.66
CA VAL A 33 -3.83 12.99 5.59
C VAL A 33 -3.30 14.00 6.61
N ARG A 34 -2.71 15.11 6.16
CA ARG A 34 -2.13 16.14 7.04
C ARG A 34 -3.14 16.65 8.07
N ARG A 35 -4.33 17.04 7.63
CA ARG A 35 -5.43 17.51 8.50
C ARG A 35 -5.86 16.48 9.55
N ARG A 36 -5.78 15.18 9.23
CA ARG A 36 -6.11 14.11 10.18
C ARG A 36 -4.98 13.86 11.15
N LEU A 37 -3.73 13.94 10.69
CA LEU A 37 -2.55 13.80 11.55
C LEU A 37 -2.48 14.92 12.59
N GLU A 38 -2.81 16.16 12.22
CA GLU A 38 -2.90 17.32 13.15
C GLU A 38 -3.85 17.11 14.34
N LYS A 39 -4.87 16.26 14.17
CA LYS A 39 -5.89 15.99 15.20
C LYS A 39 -5.49 14.90 16.18
N LEU A 40 -4.35 14.25 15.96
CA LEU A 40 -3.91 13.13 16.78
C LEU A 40 -2.91 13.59 17.82
N SER A 41 -2.88 12.87 18.93
CA SER A 41 -1.81 12.99 19.91
C SER A 41 -0.62 12.14 19.45
N GLY A 42 0.59 12.73 19.44
CA GLY A 42 1.83 12.04 19.07
C GLY A 42 2.66 12.80 18.04
N ASP A 43 3.79 12.21 17.66
CA ASP A 43 4.68 12.72 16.61
C ASP A 43 4.60 11.78 15.40
N PRO A 44 3.68 12.02 14.45
CA PRO A 44 3.52 11.15 13.29
C PRO A 44 4.76 11.25 12.40
N ALA A 45 5.14 10.13 11.78
CA ALA A 45 6.21 10.14 10.80
C ALA A 45 5.87 10.98 9.57
N GLU A 46 6.91 11.35 8.84
CA GLU A 46 6.82 12.23 7.69
C GLU A 46 5.98 11.61 6.55
N LEU A 47 5.04 12.41 6.05
CA LEU A 47 4.36 12.18 4.78
C LEU A 47 5.03 12.99 3.68
N ARG A 48 5.49 12.31 2.62
CA ARG A 48 5.96 12.95 1.38
C ARG A 48 5.10 12.53 0.20
N VAL A 49 4.96 13.42 -0.76
CA VAL A 49 4.35 13.14 -2.05
C VAL A 49 5.43 12.62 -2.99
N ALA A 50 5.12 11.55 -3.73
CA ALA A 50 5.97 11.04 -4.80
C ALA A 50 5.57 11.70 -6.14
N ASP A 51 6.55 12.20 -6.88
CA ASP A 51 6.32 12.87 -8.17
C ASP A 51 6.01 11.86 -9.29
N ASP A 52 6.52 10.64 -9.18
CA ASP A 52 6.31 9.56 -10.14
C ASP A 52 6.33 8.18 -9.47
N LEU A 53 5.96 7.15 -10.24
CA LEU A 53 6.01 5.75 -9.80
C LEU A 53 7.43 5.27 -9.48
N GLY A 54 8.45 5.88 -10.08
CA GLY A 54 9.85 5.55 -9.84
C GLY A 54 10.28 5.83 -8.41
N ALA A 55 9.79 6.91 -7.80
CA ALA A 55 10.05 7.25 -6.42
C ALA A 55 9.59 6.14 -5.43
N LEU A 56 8.55 5.38 -5.79
CA LEU A 56 8.02 4.29 -4.96
C LEU A 56 8.96 3.07 -4.88
N ALA A 57 9.91 2.93 -5.82
CA ALA A 57 10.85 1.82 -5.84
C ALA A 57 11.84 1.84 -4.65
N ALA A 58 11.98 2.98 -3.96
CA ALA A 58 12.80 3.11 -2.75
C ALA A 58 12.11 2.56 -1.49
N CYS A 59 10.81 2.25 -1.55
CA CYS A 59 10.07 1.66 -0.44
C CYS A 59 10.40 0.18 -0.26
N GLU A 60 10.24 -0.34 0.95
CA GLU A 60 10.23 -1.78 1.20
C GLU A 60 8.89 -2.42 0.82
N LEU A 61 7.79 -1.69 1.04
CA LEU A 61 6.42 -2.11 0.78
C LEU A 61 5.67 -0.99 0.04
N VAL A 62 4.98 -1.35 -1.05
CA VAL A 62 3.98 -0.48 -1.70
C VAL A 62 2.61 -1.12 -1.58
N ILE A 63 1.64 -0.36 -1.05
CA ILE A 63 0.24 -0.77 -0.93
C ILE A 63 -0.57 -0.09 -2.03
N GLU A 64 -0.95 -0.86 -3.04
CA GLU A 64 -1.75 -0.42 -4.18
C GLU A 64 -3.23 -0.30 -3.80
N ALA A 65 -3.82 0.88 -4.02
CA ALA A 65 -5.23 1.17 -3.77
C ALA A 65 -5.89 2.02 -4.88
N VAL A 66 -5.52 1.74 -6.13
CA VAL A 66 -6.05 2.31 -7.38
C VAL A 66 -7.42 1.69 -7.72
N PRO A 67 -8.15 2.21 -8.73
CA PRO A 67 -9.44 1.65 -9.15
C PRO A 67 -9.38 0.15 -9.41
N GLU A 68 -10.49 -0.53 -9.15
CA GLU A 68 -10.62 -2.00 -9.24
C GLU A 68 -10.67 -2.48 -10.70
N ARG A 69 -9.55 -2.32 -11.42
CA ARG A 69 -9.36 -2.68 -12.82
C ARG A 69 -8.16 -3.65 -12.92
N PRO A 70 -8.38 -4.92 -13.30
CA PRO A 70 -7.31 -5.93 -13.33
C PRO A 70 -6.10 -5.52 -14.17
N ASP A 71 -6.32 -5.00 -15.38
CA ASP A 71 -5.22 -4.67 -16.29
C ASP A 71 -4.37 -3.52 -15.75
N LEU A 72 -5.00 -2.48 -15.18
CA LEU A 72 -4.29 -1.37 -14.53
C LEU A 72 -3.41 -1.85 -13.37
N LYS A 73 -3.93 -2.74 -12.51
CA LYS A 73 -3.16 -3.26 -11.37
C LYS A 73 -2.00 -4.16 -11.83
N ARG A 74 -2.21 -4.98 -12.86
CA ARG A 74 -1.14 -5.81 -13.46
C ARG A 74 -0.04 -4.96 -14.08
N GLU A 75 -0.40 -3.94 -14.85
CA GLU A 75 0.55 -2.99 -15.44
C GLU A 75 1.39 -2.30 -14.34
N LEU A 76 0.73 -1.84 -13.28
CA LEU A 76 1.40 -1.21 -12.15
C LEU A 76 2.38 -2.18 -11.43
N PHE A 77 1.97 -3.42 -11.22
CA PHE A 77 2.81 -4.43 -10.56
C PHE A 77 4.00 -4.81 -11.42
N ALA A 78 3.81 -4.97 -12.73
CA ALA A 78 4.89 -5.20 -13.68
C ALA A 78 5.89 -4.04 -13.67
N GLU A 79 5.41 -2.80 -13.74
CA GLU A 79 6.26 -1.61 -13.76
C GLU A 79 7.06 -1.45 -12.46
N LEU A 80 6.41 -1.53 -11.30
CA LEU A 80 7.07 -1.34 -10.01
C LEU A 80 8.08 -2.45 -9.70
N SER A 81 7.73 -3.70 -9.96
CA SER A 81 8.64 -4.83 -9.74
C SER A 81 9.83 -4.85 -10.70
N ALA A 82 9.70 -4.27 -11.90
CA ALA A 82 10.82 -4.09 -12.83
C ALA A 82 11.82 -3.02 -12.33
N ARG A 83 11.34 -2.01 -11.59
CA ARG A 83 12.17 -0.94 -11.00
C ARG A 83 12.92 -1.41 -9.75
N ASN A 84 12.28 -2.24 -8.93
CA ASN A 84 12.91 -2.87 -7.78
C ASN A 84 12.38 -4.32 -7.60
N PRO A 85 13.19 -5.34 -7.94
CA PRO A 85 12.78 -6.74 -7.79
C PRO A 85 12.55 -7.19 -6.34
N ASP A 86 13.13 -6.51 -5.35
CA ASP A 86 13.02 -6.86 -3.92
C ASP A 86 11.85 -6.13 -3.21
N LEU A 87 11.14 -5.25 -3.92
CA LEU A 87 9.97 -4.52 -3.43
C LEU A 87 8.81 -5.47 -3.13
N VAL A 88 8.25 -5.40 -1.93
CA VAL A 88 6.99 -6.08 -1.60
C VAL A 88 5.83 -5.28 -2.18
N LEU A 89 5.00 -5.93 -2.98
CA LEU A 89 3.82 -5.34 -3.61
C LEU A 89 2.56 -5.89 -2.96
N ALA A 90 1.86 -5.04 -2.21
CA ALA A 90 0.58 -5.37 -1.61
C ALA A 90 -0.57 -4.75 -2.42
N THR A 91 -1.65 -5.49 -2.65
CA THR A 91 -2.88 -4.94 -3.27
C THR A 91 -4.02 -4.86 -2.26
N ASN A 92 -4.72 -3.72 -2.23
CA ASN A 92 -5.98 -3.53 -1.50
C ASN A 92 -7.21 -3.99 -2.33
N THR A 93 -7.04 -4.89 -3.30
CA THR A 93 -8.17 -5.40 -4.08
C THR A 93 -9.22 -6.08 -3.19
N SER A 94 -10.49 -5.92 -3.55
CA SER A 94 -11.62 -6.59 -2.87
C SER A 94 -12.17 -7.77 -3.68
N SER A 95 -11.81 -7.87 -4.97
CA SER A 95 -12.47 -8.81 -5.90
C SER A 95 -11.54 -9.47 -6.92
N ILE A 96 -10.33 -8.97 -7.10
CA ILE A 96 -9.38 -9.49 -8.09
C ILE A 96 -8.52 -10.55 -7.42
N LEU A 97 -8.34 -11.69 -8.10
CA LEU A 97 -7.49 -12.77 -7.61
C LEU A 97 -6.05 -12.29 -7.49
N VAL A 98 -5.51 -12.31 -6.26
CA VAL A 98 -4.13 -11.89 -5.96
C VAL A 98 -3.12 -12.68 -6.80
N THR A 99 -3.32 -13.99 -6.98
CA THR A 99 -2.50 -14.84 -7.87
C THR A 99 -2.42 -14.30 -9.29
N SER A 100 -3.51 -13.74 -9.82
CA SER A 100 -3.53 -13.18 -11.17
C SER A 100 -2.77 -11.85 -11.29
N LEU A 101 -2.60 -11.13 -10.17
CA LEU A 101 -1.81 -9.91 -10.09
C LEU A 101 -0.33 -10.24 -9.85
N ALA A 102 -0.06 -11.25 -9.00
CA ALA A 102 1.28 -11.75 -8.72
C ALA A 102 2.03 -12.17 -9.99
N ASN A 103 1.36 -12.86 -10.90
CA ASN A 103 1.92 -13.31 -12.17
C ASN A 103 2.39 -12.19 -13.11
N ALA A 104 1.99 -10.94 -12.88
CA ALA A 104 2.46 -9.79 -13.68
C ALA A 104 3.78 -9.22 -13.15
N ALA A 105 4.16 -9.51 -11.90
CA ALA A 105 5.37 -8.99 -11.29
C ALA A 105 6.61 -9.79 -11.71
N ALA A 106 7.78 -9.13 -11.73
CA ALA A 106 9.07 -9.76 -12.00
C ALA A 106 9.45 -10.84 -10.97
N ARG A 107 9.02 -10.66 -9.71
CA ARG A 107 9.12 -11.63 -8.62
C ARG A 107 7.76 -11.83 -7.97
N PRO A 108 6.93 -12.77 -8.49
CA PRO A 108 5.59 -13.04 -7.96
C PRO A 108 5.58 -13.38 -6.47
N GLU A 109 6.66 -13.93 -5.93
CA GLU A 109 6.83 -14.25 -4.51
C GLU A 109 6.85 -13.01 -3.60
N ASN A 110 7.10 -11.83 -4.15
CA ASN A 110 7.05 -10.56 -3.41
C ASN A 110 5.66 -9.89 -3.44
N VAL A 111 4.66 -10.56 -4.02
CA VAL A 111 3.30 -10.02 -4.13
C VAL A 111 2.39 -10.62 -3.05
N VAL A 112 1.52 -9.80 -2.47
CA VAL A 112 0.55 -10.23 -1.44
C VAL A 112 -0.74 -9.39 -1.51
N GLY A 113 -1.86 -9.93 -1.04
CA GLY A 113 -3.07 -9.17 -0.79
C GLY A 113 -3.04 -8.55 0.61
N MET A 114 -3.44 -7.28 0.72
CA MET A 114 -3.53 -6.56 1.99
C MET A 114 -4.80 -5.71 1.95
N HIS A 115 -5.93 -6.33 2.27
CA HIS A 115 -7.25 -5.74 2.11
C HIS A 115 -7.69 -5.02 3.39
N PHE A 116 -7.73 -3.69 3.31
CA PHE A 116 -8.21 -2.82 4.38
C PHE A 116 -9.72 -2.57 4.25
N PHE A 117 -10.40 -2.52 5.40
CA PHE A 117 -11.82 -2.20 5.45
C PHE A 117 -12.06 -0.69 5.50
N ASN A 118 -13.08 -0.20 4.80
CA ASN A 118 -13.38 1.22 4.69
C ASN A 118 -14.24 1.72 5.88
N PRO A 119 -13.87 2.80 6.60
CA PRO A 119 -12.64 3.60 6.43
C PRO A 119 -11.42 3.02 7.17
N PRO A 120 -10.23 2.97 6.53
CA PRO A 120 -9.06 2.28 7.10
C PRO A 120 -8.66 2.75 8.51
N PRO A 121 -8.64 4.05 8.84
CA PRO A 121 -8.24 4.49 10.18
C PRO A 121 -9.16 4.00 11.30
N VAL A 122 -10.42 3.69 10.99
CA VAL A 122 -11.44 3.31 11.99
C VAL A 122 -11.54 1.79 12.12
N MET A 123 -11.50 1.08 11.00
CA MET A 123 -11.67 -0.37 10.98
C MET A 123 -10.44 -1.08 11.56
N GLN A 124 -10.66 -2.14 12.33
CA GLN A 124 -9.61 -2.84 13.06
C GLN A 124 -8.98 -3.98 12.24
N LEU A 125 -9.72 -4.56 11.30
CA LEU A 125 -9.30 -5.72 10.53
C LEU A 125 -8.55 -5.30 9.26
N VAL A 126 -7.50 -6.05 8.93
CA VAL A 126 -6.84 -6.09 7.63
C VAL A 126 -6.70 -7.56 7.26
N GLU A 127 -7.15 -7.96 6.08
CA GLU A 127 -6.94 -9.32 5.60
C GLU A 127 -5.60 -9.38 4.85
N VAL A 128 -4.69 -10.25 5.28
CA VAL A 128 -3.47 -10.60 4.52
C VAL A 128 -3.75 -11.87 3.73
N ILE A 129 -3.73 -11.75 2.40
CA ILE A 129 -4.10 -12.84 1.48
C ILE A 129 -2.88 -13.29 0.70
N ALA A 130 -2.45 -14.53 0.90
CA ALA A 130 -1.39 -15.13 0.09
C ALA A 130 -1.90 -15.41 -1.34
N ALA A 131 -1.11 -15.01 -2.33
CA ALA A 131 -1.17 -15.57 -3.67
C ALA A 131 -0.54 -16.98 -3.67
N GLU A 132 -0.76 -17.74 -4.75
CA GLU A 132 -0.15 -19.06 -4.91
C GLU A 132 1.39 -19.01 -4.84
N GLN A 133 1.99 -17.92 -5.31
CA GLN A 133 3.44 -17.72 -5.37
C GLN A 133 4.00 -16.97 -4.15
N SER A 134 3.16 -16.35 -3.32
CA SER A 134 3.62 -15.45 -2.24
C SER A 134 4.62 -16.16 -1.34
N GLY A 135 5.80 -15.56 -1.20
CA GLY A 135 6.83 -16.03 -0.29
C GLY A 135 6.62 -15.54 1.14
N ASP A 136 7.28 -16.20 2.08
CA ASP A 136 7.20 -15.88 3.52
C ASP A 136 7.56 -14.42 3.81
N ARG A 137 8.50 -13.83 3.06
CA ARG A 137 8.90 -12.42 3.22
C ARG A 137 7.73 -11.48 2.94
N ALA A 138 6.99 -11.65 1.85
CA ALA A 138 5.89 -10.76 1.48
C ALA A 138 4.75 -10.81 2.52
N ILE A 139 4.40 -12.03 2.95
CA ILE A 139 3.39 -12.26 3.98
C ILE A 139 3.85 -11.65 5.31
N SER A 140 5.09 -11.90 5.73
CA SER A 140 5.62 -11.40 7.00
C SER A 140 5.69 -9.88 7.04
N VAL A 141 6.19 -9.24 5.97
CA VAL A 141 6.23 -7.77 5.86
C VAL A 141 4.82 -7.18 5.94
N ALA A 142 3.86 -7.72 5.18
CA ALA A 142 2.48 -7.23 5.20
C ALA A 142 1.83 -7.38 6.59
N THR A 143 2.01 -8.54 7.24
CA THR A 143 1.48 -8.78 8.60
C THR A 143 2.10 -7.83 9.61
N GLN A 144 3.42 -7.69 9.63
CA GLN A 144 4.12 -6.79 10.57
C GLN A 144 3.70 -5.33 10.37
N VAL A 145 3.58 -4.87 9.12
CA VAL A 145 3.12 -3.52 8.82
C VAL A 145 1.68 -3.30 9.27
N ALA A 146 0.77 -4.27 9.04
CA ALA A 146 -0.61 -4.18 9.53
C ALA A 146 -0.66 -4.09 11.07
N GLU A 147 0.07 -4.94 11.77
CA GLU A 147 0.16 -4.94 13.23
C GLU A 147 0.75 -3.62 13.76
N GLN A 148 1.81 -3.10 13.12
CA GLN A 148 2.40 -1.81 13.47
C GLN A 148 1.43 -0.65 13.23
N MET A 149 0.57 -0.73 12.21
CA MET A 149 -0.56 0.18 11.99
C MET A 149 -1.70 0.02 13.02
N GLY A 150 -1.52 -0.84 14.04
CA GLY A 150 -2.52 -1.13 15.07
C GLY A 150 -3.71 -1.95 14.56
N LYS A 151 -3.52 -2.70 13.47
CA LYS A 151 -4.55 -3.57 12.88
C LYS A 151 -4.44 -5.00 13.40
N ARG A 152 -5.55 -5.72 13.29
CA ARG A 152 -5.63 -7.16 13.49
C ARG A 152 -5.59 -7.81 12.11
N VAL A 153 -4.73 -8.81 11.98
CA VAL A 153 -4.56 -9.65 10.79
C VAL A 153 -5.27 -10.97 10.98
#